data_AF-A0A9E0Y0U8-F1
#
_entry.id   AF-A0A9E0Y0U8-F1
#
_cell.length_a   1.000
_cell.length_b   1.000
_cell.length_c   1.000
_cell.angle_alpha   90.00
_cell.angle_beta   90.00
_cell.angle_gamma   90.00
#
_symmetry.space_group_name_H-M   'P 1'
#
loop_
_entity.id
_entity.type
_entity.pdbx_description
1 polymer ?
#
loop_
_entity_poly.entity_id
_entity_poly.type
_entity_poly.pdbx_seq_one_letter_code
_entity_poly.pdbx_strand_id
1 'polypeptide(L)'
;MLRAIILFPTLLTALCGMGRVCEVYSGGSIEQALATTMDCDTVRVHAGVYNEGPITITRPVVLLGESWPVIDGGGKGEVIVVKAPHVTIRGLVVRGTAISDINDNAAIKCISVTDITIAGNRIEDSFFGIYLSSVARASVSDNRVIGDAATPEGRRANGIHLWKCAHVSVERNTVMHHR
;
A
#
# COMPACT_ATOMS: atom_id res chain seq x y z
N MET A 1 -21.49 35.14 32.45
CA MET A 1 -21.59 33.70 32.10
C MET A 1 -21.30 33.57 30.61
N LEU A 2 -20.05 33.24 30.27
CA LEU A 2 -19.55 33.22 28.89
C LEU A 2 -19.87 31.84 28.28
N ARG A 3 -20.81 31.78 27.32
CA ARG A 3 -21.15 30.53 26.61
C ARG A 3 -20.04 30.24 25.60
N ALA A 4 -19.22 29.23 25.89
CA ALA A 4 -18.28 28.65 24.94
C ALA A 4 -19.05 28.00 23.79
N ILE A 5 -18.92 28.55 22.58
CA ILE A 5 -19.40 27.93 21.36
C ILE A 5 -18.37 26.87 21.00
N ILE A 6 -18.68 25.61 21.31
CA ILE A 6 -17.90 24.45 20.86
C ILE A 6 -18.20 24.28 19.37
N LEU A 7 -17.27 24.75 18.53
CA LEU A 7 -17.31 24.51 17.09
C LEU A 7 -16.96 23.02 16.89
N PHE A 8 -17.98 22.18 16.70
CA PHE A 8 -17.78 20.81 16.21
C PHE A 8 -17.09 20.90 14.84
N PRO A 9 -15.92 20.27 14.64
CA PRO A 9 -15.38 20.16 13.29
C PRO A 9 -16.36 19.30 12.49
N THR A 10 -17.07 19.94 11.57
CA THR A 10 -17.86 19.26 10.55
C THR A 10 -16.93 18.30 9.83
N LEU A 11 -17.18 17.01 10.04
CA LEU A 11 -16.58 15.89 9.34
C LEU A 11 -16.80 16.11 7.84
N LEU A 12 -15.78 16.58 7.12
CA LEU A 12 -15.81 16.70 5.67
C LEU A 12 -15.57 15.31 5.08
N THR A 13 -16.60 14.46 5.12
CA THR A 13 -16.65 13.27 4.29
C THR A 13 -16.83 13.68 2.82
N ALA A 14 -16.03 13.02 1.97
CA ALA A 14 -16.22 12.86 0.52
C ALA A 14 -15.84 14.03 -0.41
N LEU A 15 -14.55 14.11 -0.73
CA LEU A 15 -14.07 14.59 -2.04
C LEU A 15 -13.43 13.43 -2.81
N CYS A 16 -14.21 12.37 -3.04
CA CYS A 16 -13.82 11.28 -3.94
C CYS A 16 -15.07 10.70 -4.65
N GLY A 17 -15.98 11.59 -5.05
CA GLY A 17 -17.30 11.21 -5.59
C GLY A 17 -17.40 11.13 -7.11
N MET A 18 -16.34 11.44 -7.87
CA MET A 18 -16.39 11.50 -9.34
C MET A 18 -15.17 10.87 -10.04
N GLY A 19 -14.33 10.13 -9.31
CA GLY A 19 -13.19 9.43 -9.92
C GLY A 19 -13.66 8.42 -10.96
N ARG A 20 -13.05 8.44 -12.14
CA ARG A 20 -13.28 7.41 -13.16
C ARG A 20 -12.67 6.09 -12.68
N VAL A 21 -13.25 4.98 -13.11
CA VAL A 21 -12.61 3.66 -12.97
C VAL A 21 -11.81 3.35 -14.23
N CYS A 22 -10.51 3.13 -14.08
CA CYS A 22 -9.62 2.57 -15.07
C CYS A 22 -9.48 1.07 -14.83
N GLU A 23 -9.98 0.27 -15.77
CA GLU A 23 -9.98 -1.19 -15.68
C GLU A 23 -8.68 -1.76 -16.24
N VAL A 24 -8.01 -2.62 -15.48
CA VAL A 24 -6.79 -3.31 -15.88
C VAL A 24 -7.03 -4.81 -15.83
N TYR A 25 -6.97 -5.46 -16.99
CA TYR A 25 -7.11 -6.92 -17.12
C TYR A 25 -5.75 -7.58 -17.30
N SER A 26 -5.69 -8.90 -17.14
CA SER A 26 -4.48 -9.69 -17.34
C SER A 26 -3.86 -9.41 -18.73
N GLY A 27 -2.55 -9.19 -18.76
CA GLY A 27 -1.81 -8.77 -19.96
C GLY A 27 -1.75 -7.25 -20.18
N GLY A 28 -2.52 -6.46 -19.42
CA GLY A 28 -2.36 -5.01 -19.33
C GLY A 28 -1.22 -4.60 -18.40
N SER A 29 -1.04 -3.29 -18.22
CA SER A 29 -0.07 -2.71 -17.28
C SER A 29 -0.74 -1.78 -16.28
N ILE A 30 -0.46 -2.01 -15.00
CA ILE A 30 -0.90 -1.19 -13.88
C ILE A 30 -0.20 0.16 -13.91
N GLU A 31 1.11 0.19 -14.21
CA GLU A 31 1.87 1.44 -14.34
C GLU A 31 1.31 2.35 -15.43
N GLN A 32 0.99 1.79 -16.60
CA GLN A 32 0.37 2.56 -17.69
C GLN A 32 -1.02 3.08 -17.31
N ALA A 33 -1.83 2.28 -16.62
CA ALA A 33 -3.13 2.72 -16.12
C ALA A 33 -2.97 3.92 -15.17
N LEU A 34 -2.08 3.81 -14.18
CA LEU A 34 -1.73 4.88 -13.24
C LEU A 34 -1.17 6.13 -13.92
N ALA A 35 -0.50 6.00 -15.06
CA ALA A 35 -0.02 7.17 -15.81
C ALA A 35 -1.17 8.00 -16.39
N THR A 36 -2.31 7.38 -16.70
CA THR A 36 -3.47 8.01 -17.36
C THR A 36 -4.61 8.41 -16.44
N THR A 37 -4.51 8.09 -15.14
CA THR A 37 -5.54 8.45 -14.15
C THR A 37 -5.49 9.91 -13.73
N MET A 38 -6.62 10.47 -13.36
CA MET A 38 -6.68 11.77 -12.68
C MET A 38 -6.68 11.56 -11.17
N ASP A 39 -6.51 12.65 -10.42
CA ASP A 39 -6.63 12.62 -8.96
C ASP A 39 -8.00 12.04 -8.57
N CYS A 40 -7.98 11.16 -7.57
CA CYS A 40 -9.15 10.46 -7.03
C CYS A 40 -9.78 9.41 -7.96
N ASP A 41 -9.17 9.08 -9.11
CA ASP A 41 -9.58 7.92 -9.91
C ASP A 41 -9.35 6.60 -9.16
N THR A 42 -10.00 5.54 -9.65
CA THR A 42 -9.74 4.17 -9.23
C THR A 42 -9.07 3.40 -10.36
N VAL A 43 -7.92 2.78 -10.08
CA VAL A 43 -7.34 1.73 -10.92
C VAL A 43 -7.82 0.40 -10.37
N ARG A 44 -8.76 -0.23 -11.08
CA ARG A 44 -9.31 -1.55 -10.73
C ARG A 44 -8.55 -2.61 -11.52
N VAL A 45 -7.87 -3.48 -10.80
CA VAL A 45 -7.04 -4.55 -11.35
C VAL A 45 -7.76 -5.88 -11.18
N HIS A 46 -8.02 -6.56 -12.28
CA HIS A 46 -8.69 -7.86 -12.29
C HIS A 46 -7.70 -8.99 -12.13
N ALA A 47 -8.20 -10.18 -11.76
CA ALA A 47 -7.39 -11.38 -11.59
C ALA A 47 -6.37 -11.59 -12.72
N GLY A 48 -5.14 -11.86 -12.31
CA GLY A 48 -3.99 -12.02 -13.20
C GLY A 48 -2.68 -11.95 -12.42
N VAL A 49 -1.57 -12.24 -13.09
CA VAL A 49 -0.22 -12.03 -12.57
C VAL A 49 0.44 -10.92 -13.39
N TYR A 50 0.78 -9.83 -12.72
CA TYR A 50 1.39 -8.63 -13.27
C TYR A 50 2.85 -8.61 -12.84
N ASN A 51 3.76 -8.92 -13.77
CA ASN A 51 5.20 -8.88 -13.54
C ASN A 51 5.69 -7.43 -13.70
N GLU A 52 5.33 -6.58 -12.74
CA GLU A 52 5.59 -5.15 -12.72
C GLU A 52 6.25 -4.75 -11.38
N GLY A 53 7.22 -3.85 -11.44
CA GLY A 53 7.90 -3.34 -10.25
C GLY A 53 9.21 -2.61 -10.59
N PRO A 54 9.52 -1.46 -9.93
CA PRO A 54 8.69 -0.79 -8.93
C PRO A 54 7.55 0.04 -9.59
N ILE A 55 6.31 -0.19 -9.16
CA ILE A 55 5.16 0.67 -9.51
C ILE A 55 5.18 1.88 -8.57
N THR A 56 5.31 3.09 -9.12
CA THR A 56 5.32 4.32 -8.31
C THR A 56 3.99 5.08 -8.42
N ILE A 57 3.28 5.21 -7.30
CA ILE A 57 2.04 5.99 -7.19
C ILE A 57 2.38 7.43 -6.80
N THR A 58 2.18 8.36 -7.72
CA THR A 58 2.55 9.79 -7.59
C THR A 58 1.35 10.73 -7.54
N ARG A 59 0.13 10.20 -7.49
CA ARG A 59 -1.12 10.98 -7.37
C ARG A 59 -2.13 10.30 -6.45
N PRO A 60 -3.08 11.06 -5.85
CA PRO A 60 -4.21 10.49 -5.13
C PRO A 60 -4.99 9.49 -5.99
N VAL A 61 -5.10 8.24 -5.53
CA VAL A 61 -5.74 7.17 -6.31
C VAL A 61 -6.20 6.03 -5.40
N VAL A 62 -7.21 5.29 -5.85
CA VAL A 62 -7.54 3.98 -5.29
C VAL A 62 -6.97 2.90 -6.22
N LEU A 63 -6.02 2.10 -5.73
CA LEU A 63 -5.57 0.88 -6.39
C LEU A 63 -6.33 -0.31 -5.77
N LEU A 64 -7.29 -0.83 -6.53
CA LEU A 64 -8.24 -1.85 -6.08
C LEU A 64 -8.03 -3.15 -6.85
N GLY A 65 -7.73 -4.24 -6.15
CA GLY A 65 -7.74 -5.59 -6.68
C GLY A 65 -9.10 -6.25 -6.62
N GLU A 66 -9.52 -6.87 -7.71
CA GLU A 66 -10.70 -7.73 -7.79
C GLU A 66 -10.28 -9.17 -8.06
N SER A 67 -10.73 -10.08 -7.20
CA SER A 67 -10.35 -11.50 -7.25
C SER A 67 -8.85 -11.76 -7.10
N TRP A 68 -8.18 -10.99 -6.23
CA TRP A 68 -6.79 -11.19 -5.79
C TRP A 68 -5.75 -11.20 -6.94
N PRO A 69 -5.64 -10.14 -7.75
CA PRO A 69 -4.54 -10.00 -8.70
C PRO A 69 -3.19 -9.99 -7.98
N VAL A 70 -2.18 -10.57 -8.61
CA VAL A 70 -0.82 -10.65 -8.09
C VAL A 70 0.05 -9.61 -8.79
N ILE A 71 0.66 -8.73 -8.02
CA ILE A 71 1.76 -7.86 -8.48
C ILE A 71 3.07 -8.50 -8.01
N ASP A 72 3.87 -8.94 -8.97
CA ASP A 72 5.12 -9.66 -8.74
C ASP A 72 6.32 -8.80 -9.17
N GLY A 73 7.09 -8.32 -8.19
CA GLY A 73 8.30 -7.54 -8.42
C GLY A 73 9.49 -8.37 -8.94
N GLY A 74 9.34 -9.69 -9.08
CA GLY A 74 10.35 -10.56 -9.68
C GLY A 74 11.64 -10.70 -8.87
N GLY A 75 11.58 -10.46 -7.56
CA GLY A 75 12.74 -10.48 -6.66
C GLY A 75 13.68 -9.28 -6.85
N LYS A 76 13.19 -8.18 -7.45
CA LYS A 76 13.98 -6.99 -7.77
C LYS A 76 13.48 -5.79 -6.98
N GLY A 77 14.26 -5.34 -6.00
CA GLY A 77 13.99 -4.11 -5.26
C GLY A 77 12.63 -4.09 -4.54
N GLU A 78 11.95 -2.95 -4.64
CA GLU A 78 10.61 -2.68 -4.09
C GLU A 78 9.52 -2.98 -5.13
N VAL A 79 8.29 -3.28 -4.68
CA VAL A 79 7.17 -3.59 -5.61
C VAL A 79 6.28 -2.38 -5.83
N ILE A 80 5.69 -1.82 -4.77
CA ILE A 80 4.82 -0.63 -4.85
C ILE A 80 5.41 0.49 -3.98
N VAL A 81 5.58 1.67 -4.57
CA VAL A 81 6.10 2.87 -3.91
C VAL A 81 5.08 3.99 -3.97
N VAL A 82 4.60 4.45 -2.83
CA VAL A 82 3.61 5.51 -2.68
C VAL A 82 4.28 6.82 -2.29
N LYS A 83 4.10 7.83 -3.14
CA LYS A 83 4.67 9.19 -3.00
C LYS A 83 3.61 10.29 -3.10
N ALA A 84 2.33 9.94 -3.02
CA ALA A 84 1.21 10.88 -2.99
C ALA A 84 0.29 10.65 -1.78
N PRO A 85 -0.41 11.71 -1.31
CA PRO A 85 -1.40 11.57 -0.26
C PRO A 85 -2.70 10.93 -0.79
N HIS A 86 -3.61 10.58 0.11
CA HIS A 86 -4.96 10.08 -0.22
C HIS A 86 -4.95 8.83 -1.12
N VAL A 87 -3.99 7.92 -0.87
CA VAL A 87 -3.87 6.67 -1.62
C VAL A 87 -4.50 5.53 -0.84
N THR A 88 -5.32 4.74 -1.53
CA THR A 88 -5.86 3.48 -1.00
C THR A 88 -5.30 2.31 -1.81
N ILE A 89 -4.76 1.30 -1.15
CA ILE A 89 -4.33 0.04 -1.74
C ILE A 89 -5.11 -1.09 -1.08
N ARG A 90 -5.88 -1.85 -1.87
CA ARG A 90 -6.79 -2.89 -1.33
C ARG A 90 -6.97 -4.07 -2.27
N GLY A 91 -7.10 -5.27 -1.70
CA GLY A 91 -7.52 -6.48 -2.42
C GLY A 91 -6.46 -7.08 -3.34
N LEU A 92 -5.19 -6.70 -3.17
CA LEU A 92 -4.07 -7.18 -3.99
C LEU A 92 -3.31 -8.30 -3.29
N VAL A 93 -2.64 -9.15 -4.07
CA VAL A 93 -1.46 -9.89 -3.63
C VAL A 93 -0.22 -9.14 -4.12
N VAL A 94 0.73 -8.85 -3.23
CA VAL A 94 1.97 -8.15 -3.57
C VAL A 94 3.16 -8.98 -3.09
N ARG A 95 4.09 -9.30 -4.01
CA ARG A 95 5.21 -10.20 -3.70
C ARG A 95 6.47 -9.92 -4.50
N GLY A 96 7.56 -10.58 -4.14
CA GLY A 96 8.78 -10.64 -4.96
C GLY A 96 9.67 -9.41 -4.79
N THR A 97 9.93 -8.99 -3.55
CA THR A 97 10.94 -7.96 -3.27
C THR A 97 12.36 -8.57 -3.24
N ALA A 98 13.40 -7.75 -3.40
CA ALA A 98 14.78 -8.18 -3.12
C ALA A 98 15.12 -8.11 -1.61
N ILE A 99 15.79 -9.13 -1.08
CA ILE A 99 16.43 -9.07 0.26
C ILE A 99 17.68 -8.18 0.18
N SER A 100 17.89 -7.31 1.15
CA SER A 100 19.06 -6.41 1.16
C SER A 100 19.47 -5.99 2.57
N ASP A 101 20.78 -5.87 2.80
CA ASP A 101 21.34 -5.32 4.05
C ASP A 101 21.48 -3.78 4.00
N ILE A 102 21.27 -3.18 2.82
CA ILE A 102 21.49 -1.76 2.55
C ILE A 102 20.18 -1.05 2.22
N ASN A 103 19.31 -1.72 1.46
CA ASN A 103 18.06 -1.15 0.98
C ASN A 103 16.87 -1.70 1.75
N ASP A 104 16.01 -0.80 2.23
CA ASP A 104 14.73 -1.15 2.85
C ASP A 104 13.67 -1.53 1.79
N ASN A 105 13.92 -2.59 1.04
CA ASN A 105 13.01 -3.05 -0.01
C ASN A 105 11.71 -3.59 0.61
N ALA A 106 10.57 -3.06 0.18
CA ALA A 106 9.27 -3.44 0.69
C ALA A 106 8.27 -3.78 -0.42
N ALA A 107 7.29 -4.63 -0.10
CA ALA A 107 6.19 -4.92 -1.00
C ALA A 107 5.32 -3.66 -1.20
N ILE A 108 4.98 -2.98 -0.10
CA ILE A 108 4.32 -1.67 -0.15
C ILE A 108 5.12 -0.68 0.69
N LYS A 109 5.69 0.34 0.04
CA LYS A 109 6.46 1.40 0.70
C LYS A 109 5.78 2.75 0.54
N CYS A 110 5.54 3.46 1.64
CA CYS A 110 5.00 4.82 1.63
C CYS A 110 6.06 5.79 2.19
N ILE A 111 6.34 6.87 1.47
CA ILE A 111 7.44 7.79 1.80
C ILE A 111 6.94 9.23 1.83
N SER A 112 6.98 9.87 3.01
CA SER A 112 6.67 11.29 3.19
C SER A 112 5.27 11.68 2.68
N VAL A 113 4.26 10.87 3.00
CA VAL A 113 2.88 11.02 2.54
C VAL A 113 1.89 11.05 3.69
N THR A 114 0.64 11.38 3.41
CA THR A 114 -0.42 11.42 4.41
C THR A 114 -1.73 10.85 3.88
N ASP A 115 -2.63 10.45 4.78
CA ASP A 115 -3.98 9.94 4.43
C ASP A 115 -3.89 8.66 3.58
N ILE A 116 -3.17 7.66 4.09
CA ILE A 116 -2.93 6.38 3.40
C ILE A 116 -3.81 5.28 3.98
N THR A 117 -4.42 4.48 3.11
CA THR A 117 -5.14 3.26 3.50
C THR A 117 -4.51 2.05 2.82
N ILE A 118 -4.00 1.10 3.60
CA ILE A 118 -3.54 -0.20 3.12
C ILE A 118 -4.41 -1.25 3.80
N ALA A 119 -5.39 -1.78 3.07
CA ALA A 119 -6.45 -2.60 3.66
C ALA A 119 -6.70 -3.90 2.91
N GLY A 120 -6.80 -5.02 3.62
CA GLY A 120 -7.25 -6.29 3.02
C GLY A 120 -6.35 -6.80 1.89
N ASN A 121 -5.03 -6.59 1.98
CA ASN A 121 -4.06 -7.12 1.03
C ASN A 121 -3.40 -8.40 1.54
N ARG A 122 -2.83 -9.18 0.62
CA ARG A 122 -1.92 -10.29 0.93
C ARG A 122 -0.53 -9.89 0.50
N ILE A 123 0.43 -10.03 1.41
CA ILE A 123 1.82 -9.76 1.15
C ILE A 123 2.59 -11.04 1.41
N GLU A 124 3.32 -11.47 0.39
CA GLU A 124 4.00 -12.75 0.31
C GLU A 124 5.44 -12.51 -0.19
N ASP A 125 6.38 -13.40 0.11
CA ASP A 125 7.75 -13.37 -0.42
C ASP A 125 8.38 -11.96 -0.43
N SER A 126 8.28 -11.28 0.70
CA SER A 126 8.73 -9.90 0.88
C SER A 126 9.80 -9.79 1.96
N PHE A 127 10.76 -8.88 1.78
CA PHE A 127 11.76 -8.56 2.77
C PHE A 127 11.11 -7.74 3.88
N PHE A 128 10.79 -6.47 3.60
CA PHE A 128 9.76 -5.74 4.36
C PHE A 128 8.39 -5.95 3.71
N GLY A 129 7.36 -6.17 4.51
CA GLY A 129 6.01 -6.26 3.98
C GLY A 129 5.44 -4.88 3.64
N ILE A 130 5.03 -4.15 4.68
CA ILE A 130 4.53 -2.78 4.61
C ILE A 130 5.51 -1.87 5.32
N TYR A 131 6.08 -0.90 4.61
CA TYR A 131 7.03 0.07 5.16
C TYR A 131 6.45 1.48 5.07
N LEU A 132 6.25 2.13 6.20
CA LEU A 132 5.83 3.52 6.29
C LEU A 132 6.99 4.38 6.80
N SER A 133 7.44 5.35 5.99
CA SER A 133 8.49 6.31 6.34
C SER A 133 7.94 7.73 6.31
N SER A 134 8.00 8.43 7.45
CA SER A 134 7.51 9.81 7.57
C SER A 134 6.03 9.96 7.14
N VAL A 135 5.19 8.99 7.51
CA VAL A 135 3.77 8.97 7.13
C VAL A 135 2.89 9.51 8.26
N ALA A 136 1.92 10.36 7.92
CA ALA A 136 0.92 10.88 8.86
C ALA A 136 -0.49 10.45 8.49
N ARG A 137 -1.35 10.12 9.47
CA ARG A 137 -2.76 9.72 9.25
C ARG A 137 -2.87 8.54 8.28
N ALA A 138 -2.54 7.34 8.75
CA ALA A 138 -2.64 6.15 7.94
C ALA A 138 -3.42 5.04 8.65
N SER A 139 -4.08 4.19 7.89
CA SER A 139 -4.67 2.94 8.37
C SER A 139 -4.06 1.77 7.64
N VAL A 140 -3.47 0.85 8.41
CA VAL A 140 -2.99 -0.45 7.94
C VAL A 140 -3.85 -1.51 8.58
N SER A 141 -4.82 -2.07 7.85
CA SER A 141 -5.81 -2.95 8.44
C SER A 141 -6.14 -4.19 7.64
N ASP A 142 -6.47 -5.28 8.34
CA ASP A 142 -6.98 -6.51 7.74
C ASP A 142 -6.04 -7.13 6.68
N ASN A 143 -4.74 -6.80 6.72
CA ASN A 143 -3.74 -7.36 5.81
C ASN A 143 -3.19 -8.68 6.35
N ARG A 144 -2.83 -9.57 5.43
CA ARG A 144 -2.09 -10.79 5.71
C ARG A 144 -0.67 -10.63 5.18
N VAL A 145 0.31 -10.50 6.08
CA VAL A 145 1.71 -10.22 5.74
C VAL A 145 2.58 -11.39 6.19
N ILE A 146 2.87 -12.28 5.25
CA ILE A 146 3.54 -13.56 5.52
C ILE A 146 4.87 -13.57 4.77
N GLY A 147 5.97 -13.58 5.52
CA GLY A 147 7.30 -13.72 4.95
C GLY A 147 7.63 -15.18 4.61
N ASP A 148 8.81 -15.40 4.04
CA ASP A 148 9.31 -16.73 3.77
C ASP A 148 9.81 -17.41 5.07
N ALA A 149 9.17 -18.52 5.43
CA ALA A 149 9.52 -19.31 6.60
C ALA A 149 10.91 -19.99 6.48
N ALA A 150 11.39 -20.21 5.26
CA ALA A 150 12.71 -20.78 5.01
C ALA A 150 13.85 -19.76 5.15
N THR A 151 13.54 -18.46 5.10
CA THR A 151 14.54 -17.40 5.26
C THR A 151 15.02 -17.33 6.72
N PRO A 152 16.36 -17.40 6.97
CA PRO A 152 16.92 -17.31 8.31
C PRO A 152 16.55 -16.01 9.02
N GLU A 153 16.35 -16.06 10.33
CA GLU A 153 15.85 -14.91 11.11
C GLU A 153 16.65 -13.62 10.93
N GLY A 154 17.98 -13.71 10.94
CA GLY A 154 18.87 -12.57 10.74
C GLY A 154 18.80 -11.94 9.34
N ARG A 155 18.07 -12.57 8.40
CA ARG A 155 17.84 -12.08 7.04
C ARG A 155 16.38 -11.70 6.78
N ARG A 156 15.52 -11.76 7.81
CA ARG A 156 14.14 -11.30 7.74
C ARG A 156 14.07 -9.84 8.18
N ALA A 157 13.32 -9.02 7.44
CA ALA A 157 12.92 -7.71 7.91
C ALA A 157 11.50 -7.76 8.51
N ASN A 158 11.03 -6.61 8.99
CA ASN A 158 9.77 -6.52 9.70
C ASN A 158 8.59 -6.62 8.72
N GLY A 159 7.51 -7.28 9.14
CA GLY A 159 6.31 -7.41 8.29
C GLY A 159 5.59 -6.07 8.11
N ILE A 160 5.42 -5.31 9.19
CA ILE A 160 4.90 -3.95 9.16
C ILE A 160 5.88 -3.06 9.92
N HIS A 161 6.46 -2.07 9.24
CA HIS A 161 7.46 -1.18 9.79
C HIS A 161 7.01 0.28 9.71
N LEU A 162 7.03 0.96 10.86
CA LEU A 162 6.70 2.39 10.96
C LEU A 162 7.95 3.14 11.42
N TRP A 163 8.41 4.06 10.59
CA TRP A 163 9.54 4.95 10.87
C TRP A 163 9.09 6.40 10.80
N LYS A 164 9.26 7.15 11.89
CA LYS A 164 8.89 8.58 12.00
C LYS A 164 7.44 8.89 11.59
N CYS A 165 6.51 8.00 11.92
CA CYS A 165 5.10 8.14 11.57
C CYS A 165 4.28 8.79 12.69
N ALA A 166 3.13 9.39 12.35
CA ALA A 166 2.21 10.01 13.30
C ALA A 166 0.74 9.66 12.97
N HIS A 167 -0.07 9.42 14.00
CA HIS A 167 -1.51 9.12 13.83
C HIS A 167 -1.78 7.92 12.89
N VAL A 168 -1.04 6.82 13.07
CA VAL A 168 -1.22 5.59 12.29
C VAL A 168 -1.99 4.56 13.12
N SER A 169 -3.04 3.98 12.56
CA SER A 169 -3.71 2.79 13.10
C SER A 169 -3.22 1.53 12.41
N VAL A 170 -2.89 0.51 13.21
CA VAL A 170 -2.46 -0.81 12.73
C VAL A 170 -3.36 -1.84 13.41
N GLU A 171 -4.34 -2.37 12.68
CA GLU A 171 -5.44 -3.15 13.27
C GLU A 171 -5.74 -4.41 12.47
N ARG A 172 -6.04 -5.52 13.16
CA ARG A 172 -6.53 -6.77 12.52
C ARG A 172 -5.61 -7.34 11.43
N ASN A 173 -4.32 -7.04 11.47
CA ASN A 173 -3.35 -7.64 10.55
C ASN A 173 -2.87 -8.99 11.09
N THR A 174 -2.66 -9.96 10.20
CA THR A 174 -1.94 -11.20 10.51
C THR A 174 -0.52 -11.07 9.98
N VAL A 175 0.47 -11.14 10.86
CA VAL A 175 1.90 -11.05 10.49
C VAL A 175 2.61 -12.32 10.96
N MET A 176 3.29 -13.02 10.04
CA MET A 176 4.06 -14.22 10.36
C MET A 176 5.34 -14.27 9.52
N HIS A 177 6.35 -15.01 9.98
CA HIS A 177 7.60 -15.25 9.25
C HIS A 177 8.32 -13.97 8.81
N HIS A 178 8.13 -12.89 9.57
CA HIS A 178 8.92 -11.67 9.57
C HIS A 178 9.55 -11.48 10.95
N ARG A 179 10.49 -10.54 11.08
CA ARG A 179 11.03 -10.13 12.38
C ARG A 179 10.04 -9.25 13.15
#